data_AF-A0A1F2WAZ4-F1
#
_entry.id   AF-A0A1F2WAZ4-F1
#
_cell.length_a   1.000
_cell.length_b   1.000
_cell.length_c   1.000
_cell.angle_alpha   90.00
_cell.angle_beta   90.00
_cell.angle_gamma   90.00
#
_symmetry.space_group_name_H-M   'P 1'
#
loop_
_entity.id
_entity.type
_entity.pdbx_description
1 polymer ?
#
loop_
_entity_poly.entity_id
_entity_poly.type
_entity_poly.pdbx_seq_one_letter_code
_entity_poly.pdbx_strand_id
1 'polypeptide(L)'
;MYWLPRPPYLRWAGAALLLAGALAWDLRGPAVELRPFAAHALRSGEAVDASAVAWREVPAGLLPAPDLDGAAAAVDLAAGDPLVDAVLGRGVTVPEGWWEVPVAIGTHAAAGDSVMLVIADPPVTVEGLVVSPQQGDAYSLNYRPAVVAVPAAAGALVAAAAADGSLVAAVAP
;
A
#
# COMPACT_ATOMS: atom_id res chain seq x y z
N MET A 1 17.52 -2.68 -74.23
CA MET A 1 17.77 -2.64 -72.77
C MET A 1 17.43 -1.22 -72.31
N TYR A 2 16.17 -0.97 -71.94
CA TYR A 2 15.73 0.37 -71.51
C TYR A 2 16.13 0.58 -70.06
N TRP A 3 17.22 1.32 -69.84
CA TRP A 3 17.62 1.83 -68.54
C TRP A 3 16.76 3.08 -68.27
N LEU A 4 15.66 2.94 -67.53
CA LEU A 4 14.96 4.11 -67.00
C LEU A 4 15.90 4.77 -65.97
N PRO A 5 16.37 6.01 -66.19
CA PRO A 5 17.10 6.73 -65.16
C PRO A 5 16.18 6.86 -63.94
N ARG A 6 16.68 6.49 -62.75
CA ARG A 6 15.91 6.61 -61.50
C ARG A 6 15.41 8.05 -61.39
N PRO A 7 14.09 8.28 -61.37
CA PRO A 7 13.59 9.63 -61.40
C PRO A 7 14.07 10.43 -60.17
N PRO A 8 14.63 11.65 -60.34
CA PRO A 8 15.25 12.41 -59.26
C PRO A 8 14.26 12.94 -58.24
N TYR A 9 12.95 12.74 -58.43
CA TYR A 9 11.91 13.11 -57.47
C TYR A 9 11.69 12.05 -56.39
N LEU A 10 12.05 10.78 -56.64
CA LEU A 10 11.85 9.70 -55.65
C LEU A 10 12.70 9.91 -54.38
N ARG A 11 13.90 10.48 -54.49
CA ARG A 11 14.73 10.86 -53.34
C ARG A 11 14.06 11.92 -52.47
N TRP A 12 13.39 12.88 -53.10
CA TRP A 12 12.71 13.97 -52.42
C TRP A 12 11.41 13.49 -51.78
N ALA A 13 10.67 12.60 -52.45
CA ALA A 13 9.51 11.92 -51.89
C ALA A 13 9.90 11.07 -50.65
N GLY A 14 11.00 10.32 -50.73
CA GLY A 14 11.53 9.55 -49.59
C GLY A 14 11.94 10.45 -48.42
N ALA A 15 12.64 11.56 -48.69
CA ALA A 15 12.99 12.53 -47.65
C ALA A 15 11.76 13.16 -46.99
N ALA A 16 10.73 13.51 -47.77
CA ALA A 16 9.48 14.03 -47.24
C ALA A 16 8.74 13.01 -46.36
N LEU A 17 8.74 11.73 -46.76
CA LEU A 17 8.18 10.63 -45.96
C LEU A 17 8.91 10.44 -44.64
N LEU A 18 10.24 10.52 -44.63
CA LEU A 18 11.04 10.43 -43.40
C LEU A 18 10.77 11.61 -42.47
N LEU A 19 10.70 12.83 -43.00
CA LEU A 19 10.38 14.03 -42.23
C LEU A 19 8.97 13.95 -41.65
N ALA A 20 7.99 13.53 -42.44
CA ALA A 20 6.61 13.35 -41.99
C ALA A 20 6.50 12.23 -40.94
N GLY A 21 7.22 11.12 -41.12
CA GLY A 21 7.26 10.02 -40.16
C GLY A 21 7.92 10.41 -38.84
N ALA A 22 9.03 11.15 -38.88
CA ALA A 22 9.67 11.67 -37.67
C ALA A 22 8.77 12.67 -36.95
N LEU A 23 8.13 13.60 -37.68
CA LEU A 23 7.17 14.54 -37.10
C LEU A 23 5.99 13.82 -36.47
N ALA A 24 5.42 12.81 -37.15
CA ALA A 24 4.31 12.01 -36.61
C ALA A 24 4.73 11.23 -35.36
N TRP A 25 5.97 10.75 -35.31
CA TRP A 25 6.52 10.09 -34.13
C TRP A 25 6.72 11.06 -32.97
N ASP A 26 7.25 12.26 -33.21
CA ASP A 26 7.47 13.26 -32.16
C ASP A 26 6.14 13.84 -31.64
N LEU A 27 5.13 13.93 -32.48
CA LEU A 27 3.78 14.37 -32.09
C LEU A 27 3.00 13.30 -31.34
N ARG A 28 3.49 12.06 -31.28
CA ARG A 28 2.83 11.01 -30.50
C ARG A 28 2.99 11.37 -29.01
N GLY A 29 1.87 11.62 -28.33
CA GLY A 29 1.89 11.80 -26.89
C GLY A 29 2.45 10.55 -26.19
N PRO A 30 3.00 10.69 -24.97
CA PRO A 30 3.33 9.51 -24.17
C PRO A 30 2.06 8.68 -23.96
N ALA A 31 2.20 7.35 -23.94
CA ALA A 31 1.11 6.51 -23.47
C ALA A 31 0.77 6.91 -22.03
N VAL A 32 -0.51 7.14 -21.76
CA VAL A 32 -1.00 7.52 -20.43
C VAL A 32 -1.94 6.47 -19.88
N GLU A 33 -1.99 6.36 -18.56
CA GLU A 33 -2.89 5.49 -17.82
C GLU A 33 -3.52 6.27 -16.66
N LEU A 34 -4.73 5.87 -16.28
CA LEU A 34 -5.37 6.41 -15.08
C LEU A 34 -4.77 5.78 -13.83
N ARG A 35 -4.44 6.63 -12.85
CA ARG A 35 -3.96 6.21 -11.54
C ARG A 35 -4.67 6.95 -10.41
N PRO A 36 -4.83 6.30 -9.24
CA PRO A 36 -5.49 6.89 -8.09
C PRO A 36 -4.55 7.82 -7.31
N PHE A 37 -5.07 8.96 -6.91
CA PHE A 37 -4.43 9.94 -6.05
C PHE A 37 -5.38 10.32 -4.91
N ALA A 38 -4.84 10.79 -3.79
CA ALA A 38 -5.64 11.29 -2.68
C ALA A 38 -6.42 12.54 -3.12
N ALA A 39 -7.76 12.49 -3.08
CA ALA A 39 -8.62 13.61 -3.44
C ALA A 39 -8.55 14.76 -2.40
N HIS A 40 -8.29 14.41 -1.15
CA HIS A 40 -8.11 15.30 -0.02
C HIS A 40 -7.04 14.72 0.92
N ALA A 41 -6.70 15.42 2.00
CA ALA A 41 -5.72 14.89 2.97
C ALA A 41 -6.34 13.72 3.75
N LEU A 42 -5.63 12.59 3.82
CA LEU A 42 -6.04 11.39 4.55
C LEU A 42 -5.14 11.20 5.77
N ARG A 43 -5.73 10.83 6.90
CA ARG A 43 -4.95 10.46 8.10
C ARG A 43 -4.59 9.00 8.08
N SER A 44 -3.49 8.66 8.75
CA SER A 44 -3.15 7.25 9.01
C SER A 44 -4.34 6.50 9.64
N GLY A 45 -4.66 5.34 9.07
CA GLY A 45 -5.79 4.49 9.44
C GLY A 45 -7.12 4.86 8.77
N GLU A 46 -7.21 5.98 8.07
CA GLU A 46 -8.42 6.41 7.36
C GLU A 46 -8.69 5.51 6.15
N ALA A 47 -9.93 5.05 6.02
CA ALA A 47 -10.34 4.17 4.92
C ALA A 47 -10.32 4.93 3.58
N VAL A 48 -9.82 4.27 2.54
CA VAL A 48 -9.80 4.79 1.17
C VAL A 48 -11.08 4.35 0.47
N ASP A 49 -12.06 5.24 0.43
CA ASP A 49 -13.30 5.04 -0.32
C ASP A 49 -13.28 5.80 -1.67
N ALA A 50 -14.37 5.70 -2.44
CA ALA A 50 -14.47 6.38 -3.73
C ALA A 50 -14.36 7.92 -3.65
N SER A 51 -14.65 8.53 -2.49
CA SER A 51 -14.55 9.98 -2.28
C SER A 51 -13.13 10.43 -1.96
N ALA A 52 -12.32 9.52 -1.43
CA ALA A 52 -10.90 9.72 -1.17
C ALA A 52 -10.02 9.62 -2.44
N VAL A 53 -10.58 9.18 -3.57
CA VAL A 53 -9.82 8.89 -4.80
C VAL A 53 -10.09 9.90 -5.90
N ALA A 54 -9.03 10.55 -6.37
CA ALA A 54 -9.00 11.35 -7.59
C ALA A 54 -8.22 10.61 -8.68
N TRP A 55 -8.86 10.32 -9.81
CA TRP A 55 -8.23 9.66 -10.94
C TRP A 55 -7.50 10.67 -11.83
N ARG A 56 -6.20 10.44 -12.07
CA ARG A 56 -5.36 11.30 -12.89
C ARG A 56 -4.62 10.51 -13.95
N GLU A 57 -4.47 11.11 -15.13
CA GLU A 57 -3.64 10.56 -16.19
C GLU A 57 -2.16 10.76 -15.85
N VAL A 58 -1.40 9.66 -15.89
CA VAL A 58 0.05 9.66 -15.71
C VAL A 58 0.70 8.85 -16.82
N PRO A 59 1.99 9.09 -17.15
CA PRO A 59 2.71 8.24 -18.08
C PRO A 59 2.60 6.76 -17.70
N ALA A 60 2.31 5.92 -18.69
CA ALA A 60 2.21 4.48 -18.54
C ALA A 60 3.48 3.92 -17.90
N GLY A 61 3.31 3.03 -16.91
CA GLY A 61 4.42 2.43 -16.15
C GLY A 61 5.10 3.33 -15.12
N LEU A 62 4.67 4.58 -14.91
CA LEU A 62 5.25 5.45 -13.89
C LEU A 62 4.92 4.98 -12.46
N LEU A 63 3.68 4.55 -12.23
CA LEU A 63 3.18 4.10 -10.94
C LEU A 63 2.56 2.70 -11.05
N PRO A 64 2.82 1.80 -10.08
CA PRO A 64 2.08 0.54 -9.98
C PRO A 64 0.60 0.83 -9.71
N ALA A 65 -0.29 -0.04 -10.19
CA ALA A 65 -1.72 0.04 -9.87
C ALA A 65 -1.95 -0.64 -8.51
N PRO A 66 -2.41 0.09 -7.48
CA PRO A 66 -2.71 -0.53 -6.20
C PRO A 66 -4.05 -1.28 -6.22
N ASP A 67 -4.22 -2.18 -5.27
CA ASP A 67 -5.55 -2.66 -4.88
C ASP A 67 -6.14 -1.71 -3.84
N LEU A 68 -7.33 -1.18 -4.12
CA LEU A 68 -8.01 -0.23 -3.23
C LEU A 68 -9.10 -0.89 -2.38
N ASP A 69 -9.42 -2.18 -2.60
CA ASP A 69 -10.47 -2.85 -1.86
C ASP A 69 -10.06 -3.04 -0.39
N GLY A 70 -10.84 -2.44 0.52
CA GLY A 70 -10.51 -2.42 1.96
C GLY A 70 -9.22 -1.68 2.32
N ALA A 71 -8.69 -0.83 1.43
CA ALA A 71 -7.48 -0.08 1.69
C ALA A 71 -7.72 1.04 2.71
N ALA A 72 -6.72 1.32 3.53
CA ALA A 72 -6.64 2.45 4.43
C ALA A 72 -5.28 3.13 4.27
N ALA A 73 -5.18 4.43 4.56
CA ALA A 73 -3.91 5.12 4.52
C ALA A 73 -2.98 4.57 5.62
N ALA A 74 -1.78 4.09 5.27
CA ALA A 74 -0.81 3.59 6.26
C ALA A 74 -0.03 4.73 6.95
N VAL A 75 -0.06 5.92 6.36
CA VAL A 75 0.59 7.15 6.81
C VAL A 75 -0.33 8.33 6.53
N ASP A 76 -0.04 9.49 7.11
CA ASP A 76 -0.74 10.72 6.72
C ASP A 76 -0.37 11.09 5.28
N LEU A 77 -1.38 11.35 4.44
CA LEU A 77 -1.25 11.70 3.03
C LEU A 77 -1.83 13.09 2.77
N ALA A 78 -1.14 13.88 1.96
CA ALA A 78 -1.64 15.16 1.49
C ALA A 78 -2.57 14.97 0.28
N ALA A 79 -3.43 15.98 0.05
CA ALA A 79 -4.23 16.02 -1.17
C ALA A 79 -3.33 16.05 -2.40
N GLY A 80 -3.58 15.15 -3.34
CA GLY A 80 -2.80 14.98 -4.56
C GLY A 80 -1.61 14.04 -4.46
N ASP A 81 -1.40 13.36 -3.32
CA ASP A 81 -0.40 12.30 -3.20
C ASP A 81 -0.84 11.02 -3.95
N PRO A 82 0.09 10.29 -4.59
CA PRO A 82 -0.24 9.05 -5.29
C PRO A 82 -0.63 7.96 -4.29
N LEU A 83 -1.74 7.27 -4.56
CA LEU A 83 -2.12 6.09 -3.80
C LEU A 83 -1.39 4.88 -4.40
N VAL A 84 -0.45 4.32 -3.65
CA VAL A 84 0.36 3.16 -4.03
C VAL A 84 0.46 2.21 -2.83
N ASP A 85 0.73 0.92 -3.07
CA ASP A 85 0.78 -0.09 -1.99
C ASP A 85 1.74 0.28 -0.85
N ALA A 86 2.78 1.08 -1.12
CA ALA A 86 3.72 1.52 -0.09
C ALA A 86 3.12 2.51 0.94
N VAL A 87 2.04 3.21 0.59
CA VAL A 87 1.35 4.17 1.48
C VAL A 87 -0.05 3.71 1.88
N LEU A 88 -0.46 2.54 1.39
CA LEU A 88 -1.72 1.90 1.72
C LEU A 88 -1.47 0.72 2.65
N GLY A 89 -2.28 0.62 3.69
CA GLY A 89 -2.45 -0.59 4.49
C GLY A 89 -3.78 -1.23 4.17
N ARG A 90 -3.97 -2.49 4.55
CA ARG A 90 -5.32 -3.04 4.65
C ARG A 90 -5.85 -2.70 6.03
N GLY A 91 -6.91 -1.88 6.08
CA GLY A 91 -7.60 -1.60 7.33
C GLY A 91 -8.29 -2.87 7.81
N VAL A 92 -7.94 -3.36 8.99
CA VAL A 92 -8.64 -4.49 9.60
C VAL A 92 -9.75 -3.92 10.47
N THR A 93 -10.99 -4.28 10.17
CA THR A 93 -12.13 -3.84 10.99
C THR A 93 -12.01 -4.44 12.38
N VAL A 94 -11.77 -3.58 13.38
CA VAL A 94 -11.76 -3.96 14.79
C VAL A 94 -13.21 -4.22 15.24
N PRO A 95 -13.53 -5.40 15.82
CA PRO A 95 -14.88 -5.66 16.30
C PRO A 95 -15.29 -4.68 17.40
N GLU A 96 -16.58 -4.37 17.48
CA GLU A 96 -17.10 -3.43 18.48
C GLU A 96 -16.78 -3.90 19.91
N GLY A 97 -16.29 -2.97 20.74
CA GLY A 97 -15.92 -3.24 22.12
C GLY A 97 -14.55 -3.91 22.30
N TRP A 98 -13.77 -4.10 21.24
CA TRP A 98 -12.39 -4.55 21.34
C TRP A 98 -11.45 -3.37 21.62
N TRP A 99 -10.32 -3.67 22.24
CA TRP A 99 -9.28 -2.70 22.62
C TRP A 99 -8.00 -2.98 21.86
N GLU A 100 -7.37 -1.94 21.36
CA GLU A 100 -6.09 -2.02 20.68
C GLU A 100 -4.93 -1.97 21.68
N VAL A 101 -4.07 -2.98 21.65
CA VAL A 101 -2.91 -3.09 22.52
C VAL A 101 -1.64 -3.26 21.67
N PRO A 102 -0.59 -2.45 21.90
CA PRO A 102 0.68 -2.64 21.22
C PRO A 102 1.38 -3.90 21.76
N VAL A 103 1.71 -4.84 20.87
CA VAL A 103 2.35 -6.12 21.21
C VAL A 103 3.48 -6.42 20.22
N ALA A 104 4.60 -6.92 20.73
CA ALA A 104 5.67 -7.46 19.88
C ALA A 104 5.29 -8.89 19.46
N ILE A 105 4.96 -9.07 18.17
CA ILE A 105 4.53 -10.37 17.61
C ILE A 105 5.47 -10.90 16.53
N GLY A 106 6.48 -10.10 16.14
CA GLY A 106 7.39 -10.39 15.04
C GLY A 106 6.89 -9.86 13.69
N THR A 107 7.80 -9.78 12.71
CA THR A 107 7.55 -9.15 11.40
C THR A 107 6.80 -10.03 10.40
N HIS A 108 6.43 -11.26 10.78
CA HIS A 108 5.78 -12.23 9.88
C HIS A 108 4.25 -12.13 9.92
N ALA A 109 3.69 -11.53 10.97
CA ALA A 109 2.25 -11.35 11.10
C ALA A 109 1.76 -10.20 10.23
N ALA A 110 0.73 -10.45 9.44
CA ALA A 110 0.04 -9.46 8.63
C ALA A 110 -1.19 -8.91 9.37
N ALA A 111 -1.66 -7.74 8.91
CA ALA A 111 -2.95 -7.22 9.33
C ALA A 111 -4.07 -8.22 8.94
N GLY A 112 -4.89 -8.61 9.91
CA GLY A 112 -6.00 -9.55 9.75
C GLY A 112 -5.70 -10.94 10.30
N ASP A 113 -4.45 -11.24 10.64
CA ASP A 113 -4.07 -12.52 11.22
C ASP A 113 -4.62 -12.67 12.64
N SER A 114 -5.04 -13.89 12.98
CA SER A 114 -5.35 -14.25 14.37
C SER A 114 -4.04 -14.54 15.11
N VAL A 115 -3.92 -13.98 16.31
CA VAL A 115 -2.78 -14.16 17.19
C VAL A 115 -3.25 -14.71 18.53
N MET A 116 -2.54 -15.71 19.04
CA MET A 116 -2.75 -16.21 20.39
C MET A 116 -1.79 -15.50 21.34
N LEU A 117 -2.36 -14.72 22.26
CA LEU A 117 -1.64 -14.04 23.32
C LEU A 117 -1.60 -14.93 24.56
N VAL A 118 -0.41 -15.24 25.03
CA VAL A 118 -0.16 -16.12 26.18
C VAL A 118 0.43 -15.31 27.31
N ILE A 119 -0.24 -15.31 28.46
CA ILE A 119 0.23 -14.71 29.70
C ILE A 119 0.59 -15.86 30.62
N ALA A 120 1.81 -15.85 31.17
CA ALA A 120 2.31 -16.96 31.97
C ALA A 120 1.75 -16.99 33.40
N ASP A 121 1.48 -15.81 33.98
CA ASP A 121 0.99 -15.67 35.35
C ASP A 121 -0.01 -14.49 35.46
N PRO A 122 -1.32 -14.74 35.62
CA PRO A 122 -1.96 -16.06 35.59
C PRO A 122 -1.88 -16.70 34.19
N PRO A 123 -1.81 -18.05 34.09
CA PRO A 123 -1.78 -18.74 32.80
C PRO A 123 -3.10 -18.55 32.06
N VAL A 124 -3.12 -17.65 31.09
CA VAL A 124 -4.30 -17.29 30.30
C VAL A 124 -3.90 -17.16 28.84
N THR A 125 -4.73 -17.71 27.95
CA THR A 125 -4.63 -17.53 26.51
C THR A 125 -5.78 -16.66 26.02
N VAL A 126 -5.47 -15.62 25.26
CA VAL A 126 -6.44 -14.69 24.69
C VAL A 126 -6.24 -14.68 23.17
N GLU A 127 -7.33 -14.85 22.43
CA GLU A 127 -7.30 -14.63 20.98
C GLU A 127 -7.35 -13.14 20.70
N GLY A 128 -6.47 -12.69 19.80
CA GLY A 128 -6.41 -11.31 19.31
C GLY A 128 -6.37 -11.26 17.80
N LEU A 129 -6.62 -10.08 17.25
CA LEU A 129 -6.60 -9.81 15.83
C LEU A 129 -5.52 -8.77 15.54
N VAL A 130 -4.60 -9.06 14.63
CA VAL A 130 -3.57 -8.09 14.24
C VAL A 130 -4.22 -6.97 13.43
N VAL A 131 -4.25 -5.77 13.98
CA VAL A 131 -4.79 -4.57 13.31
C VAL A 131 -3.72 -3.91 12.45
N SER A 132 -2.51 -3.79 13.01
CA SER A 132 -1.36 -3.21 12.31
C SER A 132 -0.14 -4.11 12.53
N PRO A 133 0.58 -4.50 11.46
CA PRO A 133 1.72 -5.38 11.56
C PRO A 133 2.91 -4.65 12.19
N GLN A 134 3.82 -5.42 12.77
CA GLN A 134 5.06 -4.88 13.34
C GLN A 134 5.95 -4.32 12.22
N GLN A 135 6.48 -3.11 12.42
CA GLN A 135 7.47 -2.53 11.50
C GLN A 135 8.87 -2.74 12.06
N GLY A 136 9.69 -3.53 11.36
CA GLY A 136 11.05 -3.83 11.76
C GLY A 136 11.16 -4.69 13.03
N ASP A 137 12.39 -4.94 13.46
CA ASP A 137 12.69 -5.58 14.73
C ASP A 137 13.08 -4.55 15.81
N ALA A 138 13.33 -5.01 17.03
CA ALA A 138 13.70 -4.14 18.16
C ALA A 138 14.99 -3.32 17.95
N TYR A 139 15.77 -3.63 16.91
CA TYR A 139 17.00 -2.90 16.56
C TYR A 139 16.82 -1.98 15.34
N SER A 140 15.64 -1.99 14.71
CA SER A 140 15.33 -1.13 13.58
C SER A 140 15.07 0.31 14.03
N LEU A 141 15.61 1.28 13.27
CA LEU A 141 15.36 2.71 13.48
C LEU A 141 13.87 3.09 13.35
N ASN A 142 13.11 2.31 12.57
CA ASN A 142 11.69 2.50 12.36
C ASN A 142 10.86 1.47 13.14
N TYR A 143 11.38 0.97 14.26
CA TYR A 143 10.65 -0.01 15.06
C TYR A 143 9.31 0.55 15.52
N ARG A 144 8.23 -0.12 15.12
CA ARG A 144 6.90 0.04 15.73
C ARG A 144 6.35 -1.33 16.09
N PRO A 145 5.89 -1.54 17.34
CA PRO A 145 5.23 -2.78 17.72
C PRO A 145 3.96 -2.97 16.89
N ALA A 146 3.53 -4.22 16.71
CA ALA A 146 2.23 -4.49 16.11
C ALA A 146 1.12 -3.97 17.02
N VAL A 147 -0.02 -3.66 16.45
CA VAL A 147 -1.24 -3.35 17.19
C VAL A 147 -2.17 -4.54 17.08
N VAL A 148 -2.55 -5.11 18.22
CA VAL A 148 -3.45 -6.26 18.31
C VAL A 148 -4.73 -5.82 19.00
N ALA A 149 -5.86 -6.04 18.36
CA ALA A 149 -7.17 -5.87 18.97
C ALA A 149 -7.50 -7.09 19.84
N VAL A 150 -7.98 -6.85 21.05
CA VAL A 150 -8.38 -7.90 22.01
C VAL A 150 -9.77 -7.62 22.60
N PRO A 151 -10.52 -8.65 23.03
CA PRO A 151 -11.81 -8.46 23.68
C PRO A 151 -11.72 -7.61 24.96
N ALA A 152 -12.71 -6.74 25.22
CA ALA A 152 -12.75 -5.89 26.43
C ALA A 152 -12.54 -6.66 27.75
N ALA A 153 -13.07 -7.87 27.86
CA ALA A 153 -12.92 -8.70 29.06
C ALA A 153 -11.45 -9.04 29.39
N ALA A 154 -10.58 -9.08 28.37
CA ALA A 154 -9.16 -9.37 28.51
C ALA A 154 -8.24 -8.14 28.38
N GLY A 155 -8.77 -6.99 27.93
CA GLY A 155 -7.97 -5.82 27.56
C GLY A 155 -7.04 -5.33 28.66
N ALA A 156 -7.53 -5.18 29.90
CA ALA A 156 -6.71 -4.72 31.02
C ALA A 156 -5.59 -5.71 31.38
N LEU A 157 -5.89 -7.00 31.34
CA LEU A 157 -4.95 -8.08 31.66
C LEU A 157 -3.85 -8.18 30.59
N VAL A 158 -4.22 -8.13 29.32
CA VAL A 158 -3.27 -8.13 28.19
C VAL A 158 -2.40 -6.88 28.20
N ALA A 159 -2.98 -5.70 28.42
CA ALA A 159 -2.21 -4.46 28.50
C ALA A 159 -1.19 -4.47 29.66
N ALA A 160 -1.58 -5.00 30.83
CA ALA A 160 -0.67 -5.14 31.96
C ALA A 160 0.48 -6.12 31.65
N ALA A 161 0.17 -7.30 31.10
CA ALA A 161 1.18 -8.28 30.73
C ALA A 161 2.13 -7.78 29.63
N ALA A 162 1.63 -7.00 28.67
CA ALA A 162 2.44 -6.36 27.64
C ALA A 162 3.42 -5.34 28.26
N ALA A 163 2.94 -4.52 29.20
CA ALA A 163 3.77 -3.54 29.90
C ALA A 163 4.86 -4.18 30.77
N ASP A 164 4.55 -5.31 31.41
CA ASP A 164 5.48 -6.07 32.26
C ASP A 164 6.42 -6.99 31.46
N GLY A 165 6.25 -7.10 30.14
CA GLY A 165 7.05 -7.98 29.28
C GLY A 165 6.81 -9.47 29.52
N SER A 166 5.70 -9.83 30.16
CA SER A 166 5.31 -11.22 30.44
C SER A 166 4.36 -11.81 29.39
N LEU A 167 4.02 -11.02 28.36
CA LEU A 167 3.19 -11.42 27.24
C LEU A 167 4.00 -12.07 26.13
N VAL A 168 3.60 -13.27 25.72
CA VAL A 168 4.15 -13.96 24.55
C VAL A 168 3.06 -14.06 23.48
N ALA A 169 3.38 -13.68 22.26
CA ALA A 169 2.49 -13.82 21.12
C ALA A 169 2.90 -15.02 20.25
N ALA A 170 1.93 -15.86 19.92
CA ALA A 170 2.07 -16.94 18.95
C ALA A 170 1.17 -16.68 17.75
N VAL A 171 1.75 -16.65 16.55
CA VAL A 171 1.06 -16.40 15.29
C VAL A 171 0.95 -17.72 14.53
N ALA A 172 -0.25 -18.04 14.04
CA ALA A 172 -0.45 -19.23 13.22
C ALA A 172 0.21 -19.03 11.83
N PRO A 173 0.80 -20.09 11.24
CA PRO A 173 1.44 -20.03 9.92
C PRO A 173 0.45 -19.91 8.77
#